data_AF-B9BU03-F1
#
_entry.id   AF-B9BU03-F1
#
_cell.length_a   1.000
_cell.length_b   1.000
_cell.length_c   1.000
_cell.angle_alpha   90.00
_cell.angle_beta   90.00
_cell.angle_gamma   90.00
#
_symmetry.space_group_name_H-M   'P 1'
#
loop_
_entity.id
_entity.type
_entity.pdbx_description
1 polymer ?
#
loop_
_entity_poly.entity_id
_entity_poly.type
_entity_poly.pdbx_seq_one_letter_code
_entity_poly.pdbx_strand_id
1 'polypeptide(L)'
;MTWGIPDLLGHLDKLLTPNLIGTYRSFEVTEVVGFHENGPPINFVSLLVAEPSLPAETPVSPFINKKPIRLPGTKWRFGISRFWVSPNYLSQALRHLETTGEWKLTSMPLKVGKLSAVPPQFVPADTHVSHPWNGVLKNNFFDGSHVLELVDGEKIDHRFLLREPRLLRKLAELVRQYVPMGIDGLSDRIGNVLIQFPVTVAVTKYGRNQNGKFSFEPVWHSSVAVRPLRVSWEIYEDATIEDFASMDVSAGPGNIPVHSKRTGARYVLWDDANGVILGASARSAFFGGQVSVTSHTINPTTREFLKPPAEGGAAEPFRLLLRDDPPVPASGPSSNPREPWRSERIFRDSLHTLHARKEFVQYRGATGTGRSEALADIEWLMEKHGRSGVWLWDPYLAANDLLSTLFLCPWPGADLRGLSDGKTPKVCKHCGKRPDESSSHALHECISTPRKLGRLPWRLEQREMLERSKGNCQGLTLEFRVREGGAGWPFHDRFLIFPAAPGGAMAWSLGTSINSVGQQHHILQKVPDGELIREAFLDLWNLLADSKYLVWKTP
;
A
#
# COMPACT_ATOMS: atom_id res chain seq x y z
N MET A 1 -4.83 34.77 14.93
CA MET A 1 -6.16 34.39 15.41
C MET A 1 -6.21 32.87 15.50
N THR A 2 -6.60 32.31 16.65
CA THR A 2 -6.69 30.86 16.87
C THR A 2 -8.09 30.38 16.52
N TRP A 3 -8.21 29.42 15.60
CA TRP A 3 -9.50 28.82 15.23
C TRP A 3 -10.08 28.03 16.41
N GLY A 4 -11.27 28.40 16.87
CA GLY A 4 -11.93 27.83 18.05
C GLY A 4 -13.25 27.11 17.76
N ILE A 5 -13.90 26.61 18.81
CA ILE A 5 -15.24 26.00 18.70
C ILE A 5 -16.28 26.98 18.13
N PRO A 6 -16.27 28.29 18.47
CA PRO A 6 -17.15 29.26 17.81
C PRO A 6 -16.96 29.35 16.29
N ASP A 7 -15.72 29.34 15.81
CA ASP A 7 -15.42 29.37 14.37
C ASP A 7 -15.89 28.08 13.69
N LEU A 8 -15.69 26.93 14.36
CA LEU A 8 -16.18 25.62 13.91
C LEU A 8 -17.71 25.60 13.82
N LEU A 9 -18.42 26.17 14.80
CA LEU A 9 -19.88 26.32 14.78
C LEU A 9 -20.34 27.20 13.61
N GLY A 10 -19.70 28.34 13.40
CA GLY A 10 -20.01 29.21 12.26
C GLY A 10 -19.79 28.51 10.91
N HIS A 11 -18.74 27.69 10.81
CA HIS A 11 -18.49 26.90 9.60
C HIS A 11 -19.48 25.73 9.44
N LEU A 12 -19.87 25.08 10.54
CA LEU A 12 -20.92 24.06 10.56
C LEU A 12 -22.24 24.63 10.01
N ASP A 13 -22.67 25.79 10.50
CA ASP A 13 -23.88 26.48 10.06
C ASP A 13 -23.81 26.82 8.55
N LYS A 14 -22.64 27.27 8.08
CA LYS A 14 -22.39 27.50 6.65
C LYS A 14 -22.60 26.22 5.84
N LEU A 15 -21.94 25.11 6.19
CA LEU A 15 -22.02 23.85 5.44
C LEU A 15 -23.41 23.20 5.48
N LEU A 16 -24.20 23.49 6.52
CA LEU A 16 -25.61 23.07 6.64
C LEU A 16 -26.57 23.86 5.76
N THR A 17 -26.13 24.95 5.12
CA THR A 17 -26.97 25.74 4.22
C THR A 17 -27.48 24.85 3.07
N PRO A 18 -28.81 24.70 2.89
CA PRO A 18 -29.37 23.81 1.88
C PRO A 18 -28.84 24.12 0.48
N ASN A 19 -28.52 23.07 -0.28
CA ASN A 19 -27.98 23.16 -1.65
C ASN A 19 -26.64 23.90 -1.78
N LEU A 20 -25.95 24.23 -0.68
CA LEU A 20 -24.59 24.76 -0.75
C LEU A 20 -23.63 23.65 -1.17
N ILE A 21 -23.45 22.62 -0.35
CA ILE A 21 -22.66 21.43 -0.69
C ILE A 21 -23.48 20.13 -0.65
N GLY A 22 -24.67 20.20 -0.05
CA GLY A 22 -25.64 19.13 0.06
C GLY A 22 -26.91 19.65 0.72
N THR A 23 -27.85 18.75 0.95
CA THR A 23 -29.02 19.01 1.79
C THR A 23 -29.01 18.00 2.92
N TYR A 24 -28.67 18.43 4.13
CA TYR A 24 -28.49 17.55 5.28
C TYR A 24 -29.58 17.82 6.32
N ARG A 25 -30.20 16.74 6.82
CA ARG A 25 -31.30 16.81 7.78
C ARG A 25 -31.01 16.02 9.06
N SER A 26 -29.97 15.20 9.06
CA SER A 26 -29.49 14.48 10.24
C SER A 26 -27.99 14.23 10.16
N PHE A 27 -27.42 13.74 11.25
CA PHE A 27 -26.08 13.18 11.30
C PHE A 27 -26.16 11.73 11.78
N GLU A 28 -25.63 10.79 11.02
CA GLU A 28 -25.30 9.46 11.55
C GLU A 28 -24.05 9.57 12.41
N VAL A 29 -24.17 9.19 13.66
CA VAL A 29 -23.09 9.19 14.63
C VAL A 29 -22.60 7.76 14.80
N THR A 30 -21.30 7.53 14.63
CA THR A 30 -20.61 6.30 15.01
C THR A 30 -19.54 6.62 16.04
N GLU A 31 -19.62 6.03 17.23
CA GLU A 31 -18.61 6.24 18.28
C GLU A 31 -17.98 4.93 18.70
N VAL A 32 -16.65 4.91 18.79
CA VAL A 32 -15.90 3.85 19.46
C VAL A 32 -15.68 4.31 20.90
N VAL A 33 -16.31 3.60 21.84
CA VAL A 33 -16.31 3.95 23.26
C VAL A 33 -15.48 2.93 24.02
N GLY A 34 -14.48 3.39 24.76
CA GLY A 34 -13.64 2.57 25.63
C GLY A 34 -14.08 2.64 27.09
N PHE A 35 -13.96 1.51 27.77
CA PHE A 35 -14.21 1.33 29.20
C PHE A 35 -12.97 0.70 29.81
N HIS A 36 -12.30 1.40 30.72
CA HIS A 36 -11.20 0.86 31.49
C HIS A 36 -11.72 0.39 32.86
N GLU A 37 -11.73 -0.93 33.09
CA GLU A 37 -12.30 -1.52 34.31
C GLU A 37 -13.74 -1.05 34.58
N ASN A 38 -13.99 -0.37 35.70
CA ASN A 38 -15.28 0.23 36.10
C ASN A 38 -15.27 1.76 35.94
N GLY A 39 -14.36 2.30 35.13
CA GLY A 39 -14.25 3.73 34.86
C GLY A 39 -15.39 4.27 33.96
N PRO A 40 -15.45 5.61 33.79
CA PRO A 40 -16.44 6.23 32.91
C PRO A 40 -16.22 5.80 31.44
N PRO A 41 -17.24 5.91 30.58
CA PRO A 41 -17.08 5.73 29.14
C PRO A 41 -16.19 6.82 28.55
N ILE A 42 -15.24 6.43 27.69
CA ILE A 42 -14.23 7.32 27.10
C ILE A 42 -14.37 7.30 25.58
N ASN A 43 -14.36 8.46 24.94
CA ASN A 43 -14.32 8.55 23.48
C ASN A 43 -12.97 8.06 22.95
N PHE A 44 -12.96 7.10 22.03
CA PHE A 44 -11.76 6.73 21.27
C PHE A 44 -11.79 7.27 19.84
N VAL A 45 -12.96 7.43 19.25
CA VAL A 45 -13.20 8.22 18.04
C VAL A 45 -14.71 8.39 17.87
N SER A 46 -15.15 9.60 17.58
CA SER A 46 -16.53 9.88 17.16
C SER A 46 -16.50 10.37 15.73
N LEU A 47 -17.25 9.72 14.84
CA LEU A 47 -17.48 10.15 13.46
C LEU A 47 -18.96 10.47 13.29
N LEU A 48 -19.24 11.72 12.91
CA LEU A 48 -20.58 12.20 12.60
C LEU A 48 -20.64 12.48 11.11
N VAL A 49 -21.59 11.88 10.40
CA VAL A 49 -21.71 11.97 8.94
C VAL A 49 -23.03 12.62 8.60
N ALA A 50 -22.99 13.76 7.92
CA ALA A 50 -24.19 14.47 7.50
C ALA A 50 -24.98 13.67 6.45
N GLU A 51 -26.28 13.48 6.68
CA GLU A 51 -27.18 12.70 5.83
C GLU A 51 -28.44 13.49 5.44
N PRO A 52 -29.00 13.27 4.24
CA PRO A 52 -30.21 13.95 3.78
C PRO A 52 -31.49 13.45 4.46
N SER A 53 -31.44 12.28 5.08
CA SER A 53 -32.58 11.65 5.75
C SER A 53 -32.94 12.37 7.04
N LEU A 54 -34.22 12.33 7.41
CA LEU A 54 -34.64 12.72 8.76
C LEU A 54 -34.01 11.78 9.81
N PRO A 55 -33.70 12.27 11.02
CA PRO A 55 -33.12 11.43 12.05
C PRO A 55 -34.12 10.33 12.44
N ALA A 56 -33.66 9.08 12.43
CA ALA A 56 -34.40 7.97 13.02
C ALA A 56 -34.49 8.15 14.55
N GLU A 57 -35.50 7.55 15.20
CA GLU A 57 -35.57 7.52 16.66
C GLU A 57 -34.29 6.91 17.24
N THR A 58 -33.66 7.61 18.18
CA THR A 58 -32.46 7.10 18.86
C THR A 58 -32.84 5.88 19.70
N PRO A 59 -32.27 4.70 19.43
CA PRO A 59 -32.59 3.51 20.22
C PRO A 59 -32.12 3.67 21.67
N VAL A 60 -32.85 3.05 22.60
CA VAL A 60 -32.55 3.07 24.05
C VAL A 60 -31.12 2.61 24.36
N SER A 61 -30.59 1.69 23.55
CA SER A 61 -29.18 1.31 23.52
C SER A 61 -28.64 1.46 22.10
N PRO A 62 -27.72 2.40 21.84
CA PRO A 62 -27.18 2.62 20.50
C PRO A 62 -26.04 1.65 20.13
N PHE A 63 -25.66 0.71 21.01
CA PHE A 63 -24.56 -0.21 20.75
C PHE A 63 -24.90 -1.27 19.71
N ILE A 64 -24.12 -1.34 18.64
CA ILE A 64 -24.28 -2.35 17.57
C ILE A 64 -23.64 -3.68 17.94
N ASN A 65 -22.65 -3.69 18.84
CA ASN A 65 -22.05 -4.91 19.35
C ASN A 65 -22.82 -5.42 20.58
N LYS A 66 -23.36 -6.65 20.50
CA LYS A 66 -24.13 -7.27 21.59
C LYS A 66 -23.29 -7.58 22.84
N LYS A 67 -21.99 -7.84 22.66
CA LYS A 67 -21.04 -8.12 23.74
C LYS A 67 -19.88 -7.12 23.67
N PRO A 68 -19.40 -6.59 24.81
CA PRO A 68 -18.25 -5.69 24.80
C PRO A 68 -17.00 -6.37 24.24
N ILE A 69 -16.34 -5.68 23.32
CA ILE A 69 -15.12 -6.13 22.66
C ILE A 69 -13.98 -6.03 23.69
N ARG A 70 -13.30 -7.14 23.99
CA ARG A 70 -12.17 -7.14 24.91
C ARG A 70 -10.88 -6.98 24.10
N LEU A 71 -10.03 -6.01 24.47
CA LEU A 71 -8.71 -5.86 23.88
C LEU A 71 -7.71 -6.75 24.63
N PRO A 72 -7.19 -7.84 24.03
CA PRO A 72 -6.36 -8.81 24.72
C PRO A 72 -5.10 -8.19 25.33
N GLY A 73 -4.69 -8.66 26.51
CA GLY A 73 -3.53 -8.13 27.23
C GLY A 73 -3.78 -6.80 27.94
N THR A 74 -5.00 -6.27 27.90
CA THR A 74 -5.37 -5.02 28.57
C THR A 74 -6.64 -5.19 29.40
N LYS A 75 -6.91 -4.21 30.27
CA LYS A 75 -8.17 -4.12 31.02
C LYS A 75 -9.27 -3.34 30.29
N TRP A 76 -9.02 -2.99 29.02
CA TRP A 76 -9.93 -2.21 28.21
C TRP A 76 -11.00 -3.08 27.55
N ARG A 77 -12.22 -2.57 27.58
CA ARG A 77 -13.37 -3.09 26.86
C ARG A 77 -13.95 -2.00 25.96
N PHE A 78 -14.48 -2.37 24.82
CA PHE A 78 -14.98 -1.43 23.83
C PHE A 78 -16.44 -1.71 23.46
N GLY A 79 -17.19 -0.65 23.30
CA GLY A 79 -18.50 -0.63 22.66
C GLY A 79 -18.44 0.24 21.40
N ILE A 80 -19.23 -0.12 20.40
CA ILE A 80 -19.39 0.66 19.18
C ILE A 80 -20.86 1.07 19.14
N SER A 81 -21.12 2.36 19.19
CA SER A 81 -22.47 2.91 19.09
C SER A 81 -22.73 3.44 17.68
N ARG A 82 -23.97 3.30 17.21
CA ARG A 82 -24.47 3.94 15.99
C ARG A 82 -25.88 4.47 16.20
N PHE A 83 -26.11 5.74 15.90
CA PHE A 83 -27.39 6.41 16.05
C PHE A 83 -27.48 7.68 15.20
N TRP A 84 -28.63 8.36 15.20
CA TRP A 84 -28.84 9.59 14.44
C TRP A 84 -29.23 10.75 15.35
N VAL A 85 -28.75 11.95 15.00
CA VAL A 85 -29.09 13.20 15.68
C VAL A 85 -29.47 14.29 14.68
N SER A 86 -30.21 15.30 15.13
CA SER A 86 -30.53 16.47 14.31
C SER A 86 -29.37 17.48 14.30
N PRO A 87 -29.26 18.33 13.25
CA PRO A 87 -28.25 19.39 13.21
C PRO A 87 -28.33 20.37 14.39
N ASN A 88 -29.55 20.69 14.85
CA ASN A 88 -29.76 21.55 16.01
C ASN A 88 -29.21 20.91 17.29
N TYR A 89 -29.43 19.61 17.47
CA TYR A 89 -28.93 18.89 18.64
C TYR A 89 -27.39 18.81 18.65
N LEU A 90 -26.77 18.55 17.50
CA LEU A 90 -25.31 18.60 17.37
C LEU A 90 -24.76 19.99 17.72
N SER A 91 -25.40 21.05 17.23
CA SER A 91 -24.99 22.44 17.54
C SER A 91 -25.09 22.74 19.04
N GLN A 92 -26.13 22.23 19.71
CA GLN A 92 -26.27 22.34 21.16
C GLN A 92 -25.18 21.55 21.91
N ALA A 93 -24.87 20.34 21.46
CA ALA A 93 -23.81 19.51 22.05
C ALA A 93 -22.43 20.16 21.93
N LEU A 94 -22.12 20.79 20.79
CA LEU A 94 -20.87 21.53 20.57
C LEU A 94 -20.76 22.77 21.47
N ARG A 95 -21.86 23.53 21.64
CA ARG A 95 -21.91 24.66 22.59
C ARG A 95 -21.77 24.17 24.04
N HIS A 96 -22.40 23.05 24.37
CA HIS A 96 -22.26 22.45 25.69
C HIS A 96 -20.79 22.08 25.95
N LEU A 97 -20.16 21.36 25.02
CA LEU A 97 -18.74 21.00 25.07
C LEU A 97 -17.84 22.23 25.26
N GLU A 98 -18.12 23.34 24.55
CA GLU A 98 -17.36 24.58 24.72
C GLU A 98 -17.45 25.13 26.15
N THR A 99 -18.63 25.08 26.75
CA THR A 99 -18.87 25.65 28.09
C THR A 99 -18.45 24.73 29.24
N THR A 100 -18.60 23.41 29.09
CA THR A 100 -18.43 22.44 30.18
C THR A 100 -17.24 21.51 29.99
N GLY A 101 -16.72 21.37 28.77
CA GLY A 101 -15.73 20.36 28.41
C GLY A 101 -16.31 18.94 28.29
N GLU A 102 -17.62 18.77 28.41
CA GLU A 102 -18.28 17.46 28.33
C GLU A 102 -18.83 17.18 26.93
N TRP A 103 -18.46 16.02 26.36
CA TRP A 103 -19.04 15.55 25.10
C TRP A 103 -20.26 14.66 25.36
N LYS A 104 -21.43 15.10 24.90
CA LYS A 104 -22.70 14.42 25.18
C LYS A 104 -23.66 14.47 24.00
N LEU A 105 -23.88 13.32 23.37
CA LEU A 105 -24.88 13.12 22.31
C LEU A 105 -25.98 12.11 22.68
N THR A 106 -25.83 11.43 23.82
CA THR A 106 -26.82 10.48 24.33
C THR A 106 -27.10 10.79 25.80
N SER A 107 -27.90 9.94 26.46
CA SER A 107 -28.14 10.06 27.90
C SER A 107 -26.84 9.94 28.72
N MET A 108 -25.84 9.21 28.22
CA MET A 108 -24.54 9.06 28.87
C MET A 108 -23.48 9.99 28.25
N PRO A 109 -22.84 10.88 29.03
CA PRO A 109 -21.72 11.67 28.54
C PRO A 109 -20.48 10.79 28.33
N LEU A 110 -19.66 11.14 27.34
CA LEU A 110 -18.37 10.51 27.11
C LEU A 110 -17.26 11.42 27.64
N LYS A 111 -16.32 10.83 28.38
CA LYS A 111 -15.07 11.51 28.72
C LYS A 111 -14.27 11.75 27.44
N VAL A 112 -13.86 12.98 27.24
CA VAL A 112 -12.95 13.43 26.17
C VAL A 112 -11.75 14.14 26.80
N GLY A 113 -10.64 14.20 26.06
CA GLY A 113 -9.52 15.08 26.43
C GLY A 113 -9.85 16.55 26.20
N LYS A 114 -8.84 17.43 26.31
CA LYS A 114 -9.00 18.84 25.99
C LYS A 114 -9.07 19.03 24.48
N LEU A 115 -10.30 19.05 23.96
CA LEU A 115 -10.58 19.17 22.53
C LEU A 115 -10.31 20.59 22.01
N SER A 116 -9.53 20.68 20.92
CA SER A 116 -9.27 21.93 20.22
C SER A 116 -9.74 21.84 18.77
N ALA A 117 -10.51 22.84 18.32
CA ALA A 117 -10.93 22.91 16.93
C ALA A 117 -9.74 23.18 16.00
N VAL A 118 -9.76 22.58 14.82
CA VAL A 118 -8.81 22.88 13.74
C VAL A 118 -9.51 23.56 12.57
N PRO A 119 -8.78 24.35 11.76
CA PRO A 119 -9.36 24.98 10.57
C PRO A 119 -10.02 23.98 9.62
N PRO A 120 -10.96 24.43 8.77
CA PRO A 120 -11.71 23.56 7.87
C PRO A 120 -10.79 22.75 6.95
N GLN A 121 -11.12 21.49 6.76
CA GLN A 121 -10.37 20.56 5.93
C GLN A 121 -11.27 20.03 4.81
N PHE A 122 -10.68 19.79 3.64
CA PHE A 122 -11.33 19.07 2.55
C PHE A 122 -10.57 17.78 2.27
N VAL A 123 -11.27 16.66 2.30
CA VAL A 123 -10.71 15.34 2.04
C VAL A 123 -11.18 14.86 0.66
N PRO A 124 -10.29 14.76 -0.33
CA PRO A 124 -10.65 14.26 -1.65
C PRO A 124 -11.05 12.78 -1.59
N ALA A 125 -11.88 12.36 -2.54
CA ALA A 125 -12.17 10.95 -2.72
C ALA A 125 -10.92 10.17 -3.17
N ASP A 126 -10.94 8.85 -2.95
CA ASP A 126 -9.87 7.98 -3.42
C ASP A 126 -9.79 7.98 -4.94
N THR A 127 -8.56 7.95 -5.45
CA THR A 127 -8.26 7.73 -6.87
C THR A 127 -7.42 6.46 -7.01
N HIS A 128 -6.38 6.44 -7.85
CA HIS A 128 -5.41 5.34 -7.88
C HIS A 128 -4.58 5.24 -6.59
N VAL A 129 -4.47 6.35 -5.86
CA VAL A 129 -3.86 6.41 -4.54
C VAL A 129 -4.96 6.62 -3.51
N SER A 130 -5.02 5.75 -2.50
CA SER A 130 -5.92 5.89 -1.36
C SER A 130 -5.46 7.04 -0.47
N HIS A 131 -6.39 7.90 -0.06
CA HIS A 131 -6.14 8.95 0.92
C HIS A 131 -6.32 8.38 2.34
N PRO A 132 -5.40 8.64 3.29
CA PRO A 132 -5.46 8.03 4.64
C PRO A 132 -6.80 8.25 5.37
N TRP A 133 -7.40 9.43 5.21
CA TRP A 133 -8.72 9.77 5.77
C TRP A 133 -9.85 8.88 5.27
N ASN A 134 -9.77 8.35 4.05
CA ASN A 134 -10.83 7.53 3.49
C ASN A 134 -10.89 6.13 4.12
N GLY A 135 -9.89 5.75 4.92
CA GLY A 135 -9.97 4.59 5.80
C GLY A 135 -10.85 4.83 7.03
N VAL A 136 -11.11 6.08 7.44
CA VAL A 136 -11.91 6.42 8.63
C VAL A 136 -13.27 7.01 8.24
N LEU A 137 -13.31 7.89 7.23
CA LEU A 137 -14.53 8.53 6.76
C LEU A 137 -15.52 7.54 6.16
N LYS A 138 -16.82 7.80 6.32
CA LYS A 138 -17.87 6.98 5.74
C LYS A 138 -18.13 7.44 4.31
N ASN A 139 -18.00 6.52 3.34
CA ASN A 139 -18.46 6.72 1.97
C ASN A 139 -17.97 8.03 1.32
N ASN A 140 -16.70 8.38 1.49
CA ASN A 140 -16.10 9.56 0.83
C ASN A 140 -15.83 9.30 -0.67
N PHE A 141 -16.90 9.00 -1.40
CA PHE A 141 -16.91 8.72 -2.83
C PHE A 141 -17.18 10.01 -3.64
N PHE A 142 -17.05 9.93 -4.97
CA PHE A 142 -17.21 11.05 -5.90
C PHE A 142 -16.13 12.14 -5.76
N ASP A 143 -16.49 13.31 -5.25
CA ASP A 143 -15.67 14.52 -5.30
C ASP A 143 -15.04 14.89 -3.94
N GLY A 144 -15.39 14.17 -2.87
CA GLY A 144 -14.81 14.34 -1.54
C GLY A 144 -15.80 14.88 -0.49
N SER A 145 -15.24 15.22 0.68
CA SER A 145 -16.00 15.69 1.84
C SER A 145 -15.29 16.85 2.53
N HIS A 146 -16.08 17.80 3.04
CA HIS A 146 -15.58 18.70 4.08
C HIS A 146 -15.52 17.95 5.40
N VAL A 147 -14.50 18.21 6.20
CA VAL A 147 -14.32 17.62 7.52
C VAL A 147 -14.04 18.73 8.54
N LEU A 148 -14.90 18.83 9.53
CA LEU A 148 -14.66 19.59 10.75
C LEU A 148 -14.10 18.65 11.81
N GLU A 149 -13.15 19.13 12.59
CA GLU A 149 -12.44 18.28 13.53
C GLU A 149 -12.16 19.01 14.84
N LEU A 150 -12.37 18.26 15.94
CA LEU A 150 -11.95 18.60 17.29
C LEU A 150 -10.88 17.59 17.73
N VAL A 151 -9.66 18.07 17.96
CA VAL A 151 -8.49 17.25 18.26
C VAL A 151 -8.28 17.14 19.76
N ASP A 152 -8.16 15.91 20.27
CA ASP A 152 -7.52 15.68 21.57
C ASP A 152 -6.01 15.71 21.38
N GLY A 153 -5.38 16.81 21.79
CA GLY A 153 -3.94 17.01 21.67
C GLY A 153 -3.11 16.28 22.73
N GLU A 154 -3.69 15.98 23.90
CA GLU A 154 -2.95 15.40 25.02
C GLU A 154 -2.96 13.86 24.98
N LYS A 155 -4.06 13.29 24.44
CA LYS A 155 -4.30 11.87 24.21
C LYS A 155 -4.07 11.00 25.44
N ILE A 156 -4.35 11.54 26.63
CA ILE A 156 -3.97 10.93 27.92
C ILE A 156 -4.49 9.49 28.01
N ASP A 157 -5.77 9.28 27.70
CA ASP A 157 -6.44 7.98 27.80
C ASP A 157 -6.08 7.03 26.65
N HIS A 158 -5.45 7.53 25.57
CA HIS A 158 -5.17 6.76 24.34
C HIS A 158 -3.68 6.44 24.17
N ARG A 159 -2.79 7.06 24.95
CA ARG A 159 -1.33 6.91 24.87
C ARG A 159 -0.85 5.46 24.81
N PHE A 160 -1.52 4.54 25.49
CA PHE A 160 -1.15 3.13 25.48
C PHE A 160 -1.25 2.50 24.08
N LEU A 161 -2.24 2.90 23.27
CA LEU A 161 -2.38 2.45 21.87
C LEU A 161 -1.29 3.04 20.97
N LEU A 162 -0.87 4.28 21.26
CA LEU A 162 0.17 4.97 20.49
C LEU A 162 1.57 4.43 20.81
N ARG A 163 1.82 4.04 22.06
CA ARG A 163 3.09 3.42 22.49
C ARG A 163 3.22 1.97 22.02
N GLU A 164 2.09 1.27 21.88
CA GLU A 164 2.06 -0.13 21.45
C GLU A 164 1.21 -0.28 20.17
N PRO A 165 1.77 -0.02 18.97
CA PRO A 165 1.03 -0.09 17.71
C PRO A 165 0.35 -1.44 17.43
N ARG A 166 0.85 -2.53 18.04
CA ARG A 166 0.22 -3.87 17.97
C ARG A 166 -1.17 -3.88 18.62
N LEU A 167 -1.36 -3.17 19.73
CA LEU A 167 -2.65 -3.05 20.40
C LEU A 167 -3.62 -2.22 19.56
N LEU A 168 -3.15 -1.12 18.96
CA LEU A 168 -3.97 -0.31 18.05
C LEU A 168 -4.43 -1.11 16.84
N ARG A 169 -3.51 -1.84 16.19
CA ARG A 169 -3.87 -2.74 15.09
C ARG A 169 -4.90 -3.76 15.53
N LYS A 170 -4.73 -4.36 16.72
CA LYS A 170 -5.67 -5.35 17.21
C LYS A 170 -7.05 -4.77 17.49
N LEU A 171 -7.10 -3.55 18.05
CA LEU A 171 -8.35 -2.83 18.26
C LEU A 171 -9.03 -2.53 16.92
N ALA A 172 -8.28 -2.05 15.92
CA ALA A 172 -8.80 -1.77 14.58
C ALA A 172 -9.38 -3.04 13.93
N GLU A 173 -8.70 -4.18 14.00
CA GLU A 173 -9.22 -5.48 13.52
C GLU A 173 -10.56 -5.84 14.16
N LEU A 174 -10.71 -5.62 15.48
CA LEU A 174 -11.94 -5.93 16.21
C LEU A 174 -13.07 -4.95 15.88
N VAL A 175 -12.76 -3.66 15.72
CA VAL A 175 -13.73 -2.62 15.34
C VAL A 175 -14.24 -2.84 13.91
N ARG A 176 -13.37 -3.24 12.98
CA ARG A 176 -13.70 -3.49 11.56
C ARG A 176 -14.79 -4.54 11.33
N GLN A 177 -15.00 -5.44 12.28
CA GLN A 177 -16.08 -6.44 12.23
C GLN A 177 -17.48 -5.81 12.32
N TYR A 178 -17.57 -4.58 12.84
CA TYR A 178 -18.84 -3.88 13.06
C TYR A 178 -18.97 -2.63 12.19
N VAL A 179 -17.87 -1.90 11.96
CA VAL A 179 -17.83 -0.68 11.14
C VAL A 179 -16.56 -0.68 10.32
N PRO A 180 -16.60 -0.42 8.99
CA PRO A 180 -15.42 -0.39 8.14
C PRO A 180 -14.54 0.85 8.40
N MET A 181 -13.92 0.92 9.58
CA MET A 181 -13.12 2.05 10.04
C MET A 181 -11.69 1.58 10.38
N GLY A 182 -10.71 2.12 9.66
CA GLY A 182 -9.28 1.88 9.80
C GLY A 182 -8.61 2.86 10.76
N ILE A 183 -8.99 2.86 12.03
CA ILE A 183 -8.46 3.75 13.08
C ILE A 183 -6.94 3.63 13.29
N ASP A 184 -6.33 2.54 12.82
CA ASP A 184 -4.89 2.29 12.84
C ASP A 184 -4.13 3.06 11.74
N GLY A 185 -4.79 3.47 10.66
CA GLY A 185 -4.20 4.28 9.58
C GLY A 185 -4.11 5.77 9.88
N LEU A 186 -4.80 6.24 10.92
CA LEU A 186 -4.82 7.62 11.41
C LEU A 186 -4.76 7.64 12.94
N SER A 187 -3.68 7.09 13.49
CA SER A 187 -3.48 6.96 14.94
C SER A 187 -3.47 8.32 15.66
N ASP A 188 -3.08 9.37 14.98
CA ASP A 188 -3.12 10.77 15.43
C ASP A 188 -4.55 11.30 15.62
N ARG A 189 -5.56 10.62 15.07
CA ARG A 189 -6.98 11.00 15.18
C ARG A 189 -7.73 10.24 16.28
N ILE A 190 -7.06 9.33 16.99
CA ILE A 190 -7.64 8.69 18.17
C ILE A 190 -7.87 9.75 19.26
N GLY A 191 -9.06 9.71 19.85
CA GLY A 191 -9.57 10.67 20.82
C GLY A 191 -10.35 11.83 20.19
N ASN A 192 -10.30 11.98 18.87
CA ASN A 192 -10.90 13.12 18.18
C ASN A 192 -12.41 12.93 17.94
N VAL A 193 -13.07 14.06 17.66
CA VAL A 193 -14.43 14.12 17.13
C VAL A 193 -14.35 14.67 15.71
N LEU A 194 -14.85 13.89 14.75
CA LEU A 194 -14.83 14.18 13.32
C LEU A 194 -16.26 14.40 12.81
N ILE A 195 -16.51 15.48 12.09
CA ILE A 195 -17.81 15.78 11.49
C ILE A 195 -17.61 15.91 9.98
N GLN A 196 -18.15 14.95 9.24
CA GLN A 196 -18.03 14.80 7.79
C GLN A 196 -19.27 15.36 7.09
N PHE A 197 -19.03 16.17 6.06
CA PHE A 197 -20.04 16.68 5.13
C PHE A 197 -19.69 16.25 3.70
N PRO A 198 -20.27 15.13 3.21
CA PRO A 198 -20.03 14.66 1.85
C PRO A 198 -20.61 15.64 0.82
N VAL A 199 -19.83 16.04 -0.18
CA VAL A 199 -20.37 16.89 -1.26
C VAL A 199 -21.31 16.04 -2.13
N THR A 200 -22.55 16.52 -2.30
CA THR A 200 -23.62 15.79 -3.00
C THR A 200 -24.34 16.63 -4.06
N VAL A 201 -24.06 17.94 -4.13
CA VAL A 201 -24.69 18.86 -5.09
C VAL A 201 -24.17 18.72 -6.51
N ALA A 202 -22.95 18.22 -6.69
CA ALA A 202 -22.32 18.03 -7.98
C ALA A 202 -21.32 16.86 -7.95
N VAL A 203 -21.04 16.29 -9.12
CA VAL A 203 -19.96 15.32 -9.36
C VAL A 203 -19.15 15.79 -10.57
N THR A 204 -17.83 15.74 -10.47
CA THR A 204 -16.93 16.24 -11.50
C THR A 204 -16.51 15.10 -12.40
N LYS A 205 -16.94 15.14 -13.66
CA LYS A 205 -16.37 14.28 -14.70
C LYS A 205 -15.11 14.94 -15.22
N TYR A 206 -14.02 14.18 -15.29
CA TYR A 206 -12.77 14.69 -15.80
C TYR A 206 -11.99 13.63 -16.56
N GLY A 207 -11.27 14.04 -17.60
CA GLY A 207 -10.56 13.11 -18.47
C GLY A 207 -10.04 13.78 -19.74
N ARG A 208 -9.21 13.05 -20.50
CA ARG A 208 -8.67 13.54 -21.77
C ARG A 208 -9.69 13.35 -22.88
N ASN A 209 -9.98 14.40 -23.63
CA ASN A 209 -10.85 14.33 -24.81
C ASN A 209 -10.07 13.90 -26.07
N GLN A 210 -10.80 13.61 -27.15
CA GLN A 210 -10.23 13.12 -28.42
C GLN A 210 -9.23 14.11 -29.06
N ASN A 211 -9.29 15.39 -28.70
CA ASN A 211 -8.43 16.46 -29.22
C ASN A 211 -7.18 16.70 -28.36
N GLY A 212 -6.91 15.82 -27.38
CA GLY A 212 -5.74 15.91 -26.51
C GLY A 212 -5.84 16.94 -25.39
N LYS A 213 -6.95 17.70 -25.29
CA LYS A 213 -7.25 18.60 -24.18
C LYS A 213 -7.85 17.82 -23.01
N PHE A 214 -7.73 18.36 -21.80
CA PHE A 214 -8.30 17.76 -20.61
C PHE A 214 -9.59 18.49 -20.24
N SER A 215 -10.70 17.76 -20.20
CA SER A 215 -12.00 18.33 -19.90
C SER A 215 -12.36 18.12 -18.43
N PHE A 216 -12.90 19.15 -17.80
CA PHE A 216 -13.57 19.10 -16.50
C PHE A 216 -15.02 19.52 -16.67
N GLU A 217 -15.96 18.68 -16.24
CA GLU A 217 -17.39 18.91 -16.37
C GLU A 217 -18.07 18.62 -15.01
N PRO A 218 -18.39 19.66 -14.23
CA PRO A 218 -19.26 19.55 -13.07
C PRO A 218 -20.68 19.18 -13.51
N VAL A 219 -21.15 18.01 -13.07
CA VAL A 219 -22.52 17.53 -13.29
C VAL A 219 -23.31 17.77 -12.02
N TRP A 220 -24.24 18.72 -12.07
CA TRP A 220 -25.05 19.12 -10.92
C TRP A 220 -26.22 18.16 -10.68
N HIS A 221 -26.60 17.99 -9.42
CA HIS A 221 -27.84 17.32 -9.05
C HIS A 221 -29.03 18.12 -9.59
N SER A 222 -30.07 17.44 -10.09
CA SER A 222 -31.21 18.07 -10.78
C SER A 222 -32.00 19.07 -9.93
N SER A 223 -31.93 18.94 -8.60
CA SER A 223 -32.59 19.84 -7.65
C SER A 223 -31.76 21.07 -7.28
N VAL A 224 -30.56 21.25 -7.84
CA VAL A 224 -29.62 22.31 -7.48
C VAL A 224 -29.41 23.21 -8.68
N ALA A 225 -29.54 24.53 -8.46
CA ALA A 225 -29.24 25.51 -9.49
C ALA A 225 -27.74 25.50 -9.82
N VAL A 226 -27.44 25.38 -11.12
CA VAL A 226 -26.09 25.49 -11.65
C VAL A 226 -25.53 26.87 -11.32
N ARG A 227 -24.27 26.93 -10.89
CA ARG A 227 -23.58 28.19 -10.61
C ARG A 227 -22.11 28.13 -11.06
N PRO A 228 -21.47 29.29 -11.31
CA PRO A 228 -20.09 29.34 -11.77
C PRO A 228 -19.13 28.75 -10.73
N LEU A 229 -18.24 27.87 -11.19
CA LEU A 229 -17.17 27.29 -10.40
C LEU A 229 -15.83 27.62 -11.04
N ARG A 230 -14.74 27.47 -10.28
CA ARG A 230 -13.37 27.56 -10.79
C ARG A 230 -12.66 26.25 -10.56
N VAL A 231 -12.11 25.67 -11.62
CA VAL A 231 -11.19 24.53 -11.51
C VAL A 231 -9.78 25.08 -11.43
N SER A 232 -9.03 24.63 -10.44
CA SER A 232 -7.57 24.77 -10.37
C SER A 232 -6.95 23.40 -10.55
N TRP A 233 -5.95 23.31 -11.42
CA TRP A 233 -5.32 22.07 -11.82
C TRP A 233 -3.81 22.23 -11.82
N GLU A 234 -3.10 21.21 -11.33
CA GLU A 234 -1.65 21.20 -11.29
C GLU A 234 -1.07 19.78 -11.22
N ILE A 235 0.16 19.61 -11.71
CA ILE A 235 0.97 18.42 -11.45
C ILE A 235 1.94 18.76 -10.32
N TYR A 236 1.79 18.09 -9.18
CA TYR A 236 2.67 18.30 -8.03
C TYR A 236 3.57 17.09 -7.83
N GLU A 237 4.88 17.26 -8.00
CA GLU A 237 5.91 16.24 -7.86
C GLU A 237 7.19 16.86 -7.28
N ASP A 238 7.86 16.18 -6.37
CA ASP A 238 9.12 16.65 -5.75
C ASP A 238 9.08 18.08 -5.21
N ALA A 239 7.95 18.42 -4.58
CA ALA A 239 7.66 19.76 -4.06
C ALA A 239 7.66 20.88 -5.12
N THR A 240 7.61 20.50 -6.40
CA THR A 240 7.53 21.38 -7.56
C THR A 240 6.13 21.30 -8.16
N ILE A 241 5.58 22.46 -8.53
CA ILE A 241 4.35 22.57 -9.31
C ILE A 241 4.77 22.63 -10.79
N GLU A 242 4.55 21.55 -11.52
CA GLU A 242 4.69 21.47 -12.97
C GLU A 242 3.31 21.57 -13.62
N ASP A 243 3.22 22.16 -14.81
CA ASP A 243 2.00 22.20 -15.65
C ASP A 243 0.70 22.49 -14.86
N PHE A 244 0.40 23.77 -14.72
CA PHE A 244 -0.70 24.26 -13.89
C PHE A 244 -1.59 25.22 -14.68
N ALA A 245 -2.88 25.22 -14.35
CA ALA A 245 -3.86 26.10 -14.97
C ALA A 245 -5.04 26.31 -14.02
N SER A 246 -5.80 27.38 -14.27
CA SER A 246 -7.09 27.59 -13.64
C SER A 246 -8.07 28.17 -14.64
N MET A 247 -9.35 27.81 -14.52
CA MET A 247 -10.42 28.34 -15.36
C MET A 247 -11.78 28.26 -14.69
N ASP A 248 -12.69 29.10 -15.17
CA ASP A 248 -14.09 29.05 -14.80
C ASP A 248 -14.82 27.94 -15.56
N VAL A 249 -15.71 27.25 -14.86
CA VAL A 249 -16.58 26.20 -15.38
C VAL A 249 -17.99 26.44 -14.85
N SER A 250 -18.91 26.82 -15.73
CA SER A 250 -20.27 27.23 -15.36
C SER A 250 -21.33 26.27 -15.92
N ALA A 251 -21.34 26.02 -17.23
CA ALA A 251 -22.23 25.04 -17.86
C ALA A 251 -21.50 24.30 -19.00
N GLY A 252 -21.26 23.00 -18.83
CA GLY A 252 -20.55 22.16 -19.79
C GLY A 252 -19.04 22.02 -19.53
N PRO A 253 -18.31 21.27 -20.38
CA PRO A 253 -16.92 20.92 -20.15
C PRO A 253 -15.97 22.11 -20.33
N GLY A 254 -15.27 22.49 -19.27
CA GLY A 254 -14.09 23.37 -19.33
C GLY A 254 -12.88 22.58 -19.85
N ASN A 255 -12.16 23.11 -20.83
CA ASN A 255 -11.05 22.39 -21.48
C ASN A 255 -9.70 23.04 -21.22
N ILE A 256 -8.85 22.38 -20.44
CA ILE A 256 -7.47 22.81 -20.15
C ILE A 256 -6.52 22.23 -21.20
N PRO A 257 -5.66 23.05 -21.82
CA PRO A 257 -4.53 22.53 -22.58
C PRO A 257 -3.54 21.84 -21.62
N VAL A 258 -3.22 20.58 -21.89
CA VAL A 258 -2.21 19.85 -21.11
C VAL A 258 -0.90 19.90 -21.86
N HIS A 259 0.13 20.45 -21.23
CA HIS A 259 1.46 20.61 -21.83
C HIS A 259 2.42 19.46 -21.46
N SER A 260 2.05 18.65 -20.46
CA SER A 260 2.80 17.51 -19.96
C SER A 260 2.19 16.17 -20.37
N LYS A 261 3.05 15.20 -20.69
CA LYS A 261 2.64 13.79 -20.88
C LYS A 261 2.62 13.00 -19.57
N ARG A 262 2.96 13.64 -18.44
CA ARG A 262 3.10 12.99 -17.13
C ARG A 262 1.73 12.74 -16.49
N THR A 263 1.69 11.71 -15.65
CA THR A 263 0.55 11.37 -14.79
C THR A 263 0.74 12.04 -13.43
N GLY A 264 -0.27 12.02 -12.56
CA GLY A 264 -0.16 12.52 -11.19
C GLY A 264 -0.77 13.90 -10.96
N ALA A 265 -1.56 14.42 -11.90
CA ALA A 265 -2.23 15.69 -11.69
C ALA A 265 -3.29 15.62 -10.59
N ARG A 266 -3.48 16.75 -9.93
CA ARG A 266 -4.57 16.99 -8.98
C ARG A 266 -5.39 18.19 -9.41
N TYR A 267 -6.67 18.18 -9.09
CA TYR A 267 -7.53 19.33 -9.27
C TYR A 267 -8.25 19.70 -7.98
N VAL A 268 -8.68 20.96 -7.89
CA VAL A 268 -9.60 21.48 -6.89
C VAL A 268 -10.66 22.31 -7.60
N LEU A 269 -11.93 21.97 -7.37
CA LEU A 269 -13.10 22.66 -7.88
C LEU A 269 -13.65 23.59 -6.78
N TRP A 270 -13.48 24.89 -7.00
CA TRP A 270 -13.88 25.96 -6.11
C TRP A 270 -15.23 26.54 -6.51
N ASP A 271 -16.07 26.80 -5.52
CA ASP A 271 -17.16 27.75 -5.60
C ASP A 271 -16.70 29.04 -4.92
N ASP A 272 -16.17 29.97 -5.72
CA ASP A 272 -15.55 31.20 -5.22
C ASP A 272 -16.59 32.13 -4.57
N ALA A 273 -17.82 32.17 -5.11
CA ALA A 273 -18.90 33.01 -4.59
C ALA A 273 -19.28 32.63 -3.16
N ASN A 274 -19.28 31.33 -2.86
CA ASN A 274 -19.61 30.84 -1.52
C ASN A 274 -18.38 30.46 -0.69
N GLY A 275 -17.17 30.50 -1.25
CA GLY A 275 -15.93 30.14 -0.56
C GLY A 275 -15.94 28.71 -0.03
N VAL A 276 -16.32 27.74 -0.87
CA VAL A 276 -16.31 26.31 -0.56
C VAL A 276 -15.68 25.49 -1.68
N ILE A 277 -15.13 24.33 -1.35
CA ILE A 277 -14.66 23.35 -2.33
C ILE A 277 -15.82 22.40 -2.63
N LEU A 278 -16.13 22.17 -3.90
CA LEU A 278 -17.13 21.19 -4.34
C LEU A 278 -16.51 19.87 -4.79
N GLY A 279 -15.22 19.87 -5.11
CA GLY A 279 -14.53 18.63 -5.42
C GLY A 279 -13.02 18.78 -5.44
N ALA A 280 -12.31 17.71 -5.16
CA ALA A 280 -10.88 17.64 -5.37
C ALA A 280 -10.44 16.19 -5.63
N SER A 281 -9.31 16.03 -6.32
CA SER A 281 -8.69 14.72 -6.48
C SER A 281 -7.41 14.59 -5.66
N ALA A 282 -7.15 13.37 -5.17
CA ALA A 282 -5.79 12.95 -4.87
C ALA A 282 -4.94 12.89 -6.17
N ARG A 283 -3.64 12.54 -6.06
CA ARG A 283 -2.78 12.36 -7.25
C ARG A 283 -3.39 11.29 -8.16
N SER A 284 -3.85 11.71 -9.34
CA SER A 284 -4.49 10.82 -10.31
C SER A 284 -3.48 10.28 -11.31
N ALA A 285 -3.41 8.96 -11.51
CA ALA A 285 -2.71 8.40 -12.66
C ALA A 285 -3.59 8.52 -13.92
N PHE A 286 -3.08 9.04 -15.02
CA PHE A 286 -3.81 9.02 -16.29
C PHE A 286 -3.49 7.74 -17.05
N PHE A 287 -4.50 6.93 -17.31
CA PHE A 287 -4.41 5.90 -18.34
C PHE A 287 -4.69 6.53 -19.70
N GLY A 288 -3.64 7.04 -20.33
CA GLY A 288 -3.64 7.36 -21.75
C GLY A 288 -3.57 6.08 -22.56
N GLY A 289 -4.70 5.41 -22.77
CA GLY A 289 -4.79 4.29 -23.70
C GLY A 289 -6.15 4.25 -24.34
N GLN A 290 -6.21 4.36 -25.67
CA GLN A 290 -7.30 3.74 -26.40
C GLN A 290 -7.32 2.27 -25.99
N VAL A 291 -8.40 1.81 -25.37
CA VAL A 291 -8.66 0.37 -25.24
C VAL A 291 -9.00 -0.12 -26.63
N SER A 292 -7.97 -0.40 -27.41
CA SER A 292 -8.07 -1.25 -28.58
C SER A 292 -8.11 -2.69 -28.07
N VAL A 293 -9.31 -3.27 -28.01
CA VAL A 293 -9.45 -4.72 -27.93
C VAL A 293 -9.15 -5.27 -29.32
N THR A 294 -7.87 -5.33 -29.66
CA THR A 294 -7.44 -6.13 -30.80
C THR A 294 -7.38 -7.57 -30.32
N SER A 295 -8.42 -8.33 -30.69
CA SER A 295 -8.44 -9.78 -30.60
C SER A 295 -7.37 -10.34 -31.54
N HIS A 296 -6.13 -10.40 -31.06
CA HIS A 296 -5.12 -11.23 -31.68
C HIS A 296 -5.33 -12.65 -31.17
N THR A 297 -5.47 -13.59 -32.09
CA THR A 297 -5.45 -15.02 -31.82
C THR A 297 -4.07 -15.36 -31.26
N ILE A 298 -3.92 -15.36 -29.94
CA ILE A 298 -2.65 -15.69 -29.27
C ILE A 298 -2.48 -17.20 -29.39
N ASN A 299 -1.47 -17.65 -30.14
CA ASN A 299 -0.92 -18.98 -29.95
C ASN A 299 -0.08 -18.93 -28.67
N PRO A 300 -0.51 -19.58 -27.56
CA PRO A 300 0.20 -19.48 -26.29
C PRO A 300 1.60 -20.08 -26.41
N THR A 301 2.64 -19.27 -26.25
CA THR A 301 4.02 -19.76 -26.13
C THR A 301 4.27 -20.24 -24.70
N THR A 302 4.85 -21.43 -24.55
CA THR A 302 5.08 -22.04 -23.23
C THR A 302 6.55 -22.37 -22.99
N ARG A 303 7.06 -22.04 -21.81
CA ARG A 303 8.38 -22.47 -21.31
C ARG A 303 8.22 -23.77 -20.52
N GLU A 304 9.05 -24.75 -20.82
CA GLU A 304 9.05 -26.07 -20.18
C GLU A 304 10.42 -26.32 -19.56
N PHE A 305 10.45 -26.77 -18.30
CA PHE A 305 11.69 -27.08 -17.56
C PHE A 305 11.39 -28.01 -16.38
N LEU A 306 12.42 -28.56 -15.74
CA LEU A 306 12.27 -29.37 -14.52
C LEU A 306 12.35 -28.47 -13.28
N LYS A 307 11.23 -28.33 -12.56
CA LYS A 307 11.15 -27.53 -11.33
C LYS A 307 11.58 -28.39 -10.12
N PRO A 308 12.52 -27.90 -9.28
CA PRO A 308 12.82 -28.54 -8.01
C PRO A 308 11.59 -28.52 -7.09
N PRO A 309 11.37 -29.57 -6.28
CA PRO A 309 10.25 -29.61 -5.35
C PRO A 309 10.38 -28.53 -4.27
N ALA A 310 9.26 -27.93 -3.87
CA ALA A 310 9.23 -26.91 -2.82
C ALA A 310 9.61 -27.49 -1.45
N GLU A 311 9.19 -28.73 -1.17
CA GLU A 311 9.52 -29.53 0.00
C GLU A 311 9.90 -30.94 -0.50
N GLY A 312 11.16 -31.35 -0.32
CA GLY A 312 11.69 -32.71 -0.50
C GLY A 312 11.03 -33.66 -1.53
N GLY A 313 11.73 -34.02 -2.61
CA GLY A 313 11.20 -34.97 -3.61
C GLY A 313 12.03 -35.05 -4.90
N ALA A 314 11.48 -35.66 -5.94
CA ALA A 314 12.06 -35.61 -7.30
C ALA A 314 11.66 -34.31 -8.01
N ALA A 315 12.49 -33.81 -8.92
CA ALA A 315 12.14 -32.67 -9.77
C ALA A 315 11.01 -33.06 -10.74
N GLU A 316 10.08 -32.15 -10.98
CA GLU A 316 8.89 -32.39 -11.79
C GLU A 316 8.88 -31.52 -13.07
N PRO A 317 8.33 -32.02 -14.20
CA PRO A 317 8.10 -31.20 -15.38
C PRO A 317 7.15 -30.05 -15.07
N PHE A 318 7.56 -28.82 -15.38
CA PHE A 318 6.77 -27.61 -15.19
C PHE A 318 6.58 -26.89 -16.51
N ARG A 319 5.34 -26.43 -16.77
CA ARG A 319 4.97 -25.69 -17.98
C ARG A 319 4.44 -24.31 -17.60
N LEU A 320 5.18 -23.26 -17.98
CA LEU A 320 4.83 -21.86 -17.77
C LEU A 320 4.27 -21.24 -19.05
N LEU A 321 3.12 -20.57 -18.95
CA LEU A 321 2.57 -19.76 -20.03
C LEU A 321 3.25 -18.38 -20.05
N LEU A 322 3.79 -17.97 -21.20
CA LEU A 322 4.43 -16.66 -21.37
C LEU A 322 3.40 -15.58 -21.71
N ARG A 323 3.69 -14.33 -21.32
CA ARG A 323 2.83 -13.17 -21.56
C ARG A 323 3.34 -12.32 -22.72
N ASP A 324 2.47 -12.08 -23.70
CA ASP A 324 2.76 -11.31 -24.93
C ASP A 324 2.06 -9.94 -24.96
N ASP A 325 1.82 -9.31 -23.81
CA ASP A 325 1.23 -7.97 -23.78
C ASP A 325 2.15 -6.95 -24.49
N PRO A 326 1.66 -5.93 -25.21
CA PRO A 326 2.50 -4.90 -25.80
C PRO A 326 3.19 -4.02 -24.72
N PRO A 327 4.42 -3.50 -24.97
CA PRO A 327 5.13 -2.66 -24.01
C PRO A 327 4.40 -1.34 -23.77
N VAL A 328 4.27 -0.94 -22.51
CA VAL A 328 3.94 0.45 -22.16
C VAL A 328 5.21 1.29 -22.37
N PRO A 329 5.18 2.39 -23.14
CA PRO A 329 6.39 3.15 -23.46
C PRO A 329 7.04 3.75 -22.20
N ALA A 330 8.36 3.58 -22.08
CA ALA A 330 9.17 4.04 -20.95
C ALA A 330 9.44 5.55 -21.00
N SER A 331 9.24 6.23 -19.87
CA SER A 331 9.68 7.61 -19.61
C SER A 331 11.09 7.59 -19.00
N GLY A 332 12.00 8.42 -19.52
CA GLY A 332 13.41 8.49 -19.09
C GLY A 332 13.65 9.18 -17.73
N PRO A 333 14.90 9.17 -17.22
CA PRO A 333 15.24 9.52 -15.83
C PRO A 333 15.49 11.02 -15.60
N SER A 334 15.27 11.49 -14.37
CA SER A 334 15.70 12.82 -13.88
C SER A 334 16.55 12.71 -12.62
N SER A 335 17.57 13.57 -12.53
CA SER A 335 18.53 13.69 -11.44
C SER A 335 18.21 14.87 -10.52
N ASN A 336 17.94 14.68 -9.22
CA ASN A 336 18.27 15.69 -8.20
C ASN A 336 18.26 15.16 -6.73
N PRO A 337 19.35 15.35 -5.96
CA PRO A 337 19.54 14.84 -4.60
C PRO A 337 19.28 15.88 -3.47
N ARG A 338 18.03 16.09 -3.02
CA ARG A 338 17.72 16.87 -1.78
C ARG A 338 16.45 16.42 -1.05
N GLU A 339 16.57 15.46 -0.14
CA GLU A 339 15.78 15.39 1.10
C GLU A 339 16.15 16.57 2.03
N PRO A 340 15.33 17.04 3.01
CA PRO A 340 15.37 16.39 4.35
C PRO A 340 14.17 16.55 5.34
N TRP A 341 13.00 17.13 5.01
CA TRP A 341 11.94 17.40 6.05
C TRP A 341 10.59 16.69 5.86
N ARG A 342 10.47 15.75 4.91
CA ARG A 342 9.30 14.85 4.77
C ARG A 342 9.42 13.54 5.58
N SER A 343 10.54 13.39 6.27
CA SER A 343 11.08 12.19 6.90
C SER A 343 10.46 11.83 8.27
N GLU A 344 9.57 12.66 8.83
CA GLU A 344 8.93 12.40 10.13
C GLU A 344 7.48 11.87 10.06
N ARG A 345 6.97 11.53 8.88
CA ARG A 345 5.74 10.72 8.77
C ARG A 345 6.02 9.25 9.04
N ILE A 346 6.33 8.96 10.29
CA ILE A 346 6.43 7.61 10.84
C ILE A 346 5.00 7.10 11.10
N PHE A 347 4.26 6.83 10.03
CA PHE A 347 3.42 5.64 9.83
C PHE A 347 2.72 5.76 8.47
N ARG A 348 3.24 4.97 7.52
CA ARG A 348 2.71 4.74 6.16
C ARG A 348 1.29 4.18 6.22
N ASP A 349 0.60 4.29 5.07
CA ASP A 349 -0.44 3.40 4.56
C ASP A 349 -0.72 2.18 5.45
N SER A 350 -1.99 1.94 5.78
CA SER A 350 -2.41 0.82 6.64
C SER A 350 -1.61 -0.46 6.32
N LEU A 351 -1.17 -1.20 7.34
CA LEU A 351 -0.37 -2.43 7.16
C LEU A 351 -1.03 -3.42 6.16
N HIS A 352 -2.36 -3.36 6.03
CA HIS A 352 -3.12 -4.10 5.03
C HIS A 352 -2.78 -3.69 3.59
N THR A 353 -2.66 -2.39 3.32
CA THR A 353 -2.21 -1.85 2.02
C THR A 353 -0.75 -2.23 1.73
N LEU A 354 0.13 -2.19 2.74
CA LEU A 354 1.52 -2.62 2.60
C LEU A 354 1.64 -4.12 2.32
N HIS A 355 0.84 -4.95 2.99
CA HIS A 355 0.75 -6.40 2.74
C HIS A 355 0.20 -6.69 1.33
N ALA A 356 -0.86 -6.00 0.91
CA ALA A 356 -1.46 -6.18 -0.42
C ALA A 356 -0.49 -5.80 -1.57
N ARG A 357 0.39 -4.83 -1.32
CA ARG A 357 1.45 -4.43 -2.28
C ARG A 357 2.77 -5.19 -2.10
N LYS A 358 2.85 -6.12 -1.14
CA LYS A 358 4.07 -6.87 -0.78
C LYS A 358 5.25 -5.98 -0.43
N GLU A 359 5.00 -4.77 0.07
CA GLU A 359 6.08 -3.85 0.48
C GLU A 359 6.68 -4.25 1.83
N PHE A 360 5.93 -4.99 2.64
CA PHE A 360 6.40 -5.60 3.87
C PHE A 360 5.61 -6.89 4.14
N VAL A 361 6.32 -8.02 4.22
CA VAL A 361 5.73 -9.33 4.54
C VAL A 361 6.64 -10.04 5.53
N GLN A 362 6.04 -10.61 6.58
CA GLN A 362 6.75 -11.46 7.55
C GLN A 362 6.39 -12.92 7.31
N TYR A 363 7.41 -13.77 7.22
CA TYR A 363 7.24 -15.21 7.07
C TYR A 363 7.73 -15.92 8.32
N ARG A 364 7.01 -16.97 8.70
CA ARG A 364 7.14 -17.69 9.97
C ARG A 364 6.97 -16.76 11.19
N GLY A 365 6.49 -17.31 12.31
CA GLY A 365 6.04 -16.54 13.47
C GLY A 365 4.52 -16.58 13.62
N ALA A 366 3.89 -15.50 14.10
CA ALA A 366 2.45 -15.49 14.40
C ALA A 366 1.52 -15.67 13.18
N THR A 367 2.02 -15.48 11.96
CA THR A 367 1.26 -15.60 10.70
C THR A 367 1.21 -17.02 10.16
N GLY A 368 2.10 -17.92 10.59
CA GLY A 368 2.17 -19.31 10.10
C GLY A 368 2.63 -19.48 8.64
N THR A 369 2.89 -18.41 7.89
CA THR A 369 3.28 -18.46 6.47
C THR A 369 4.63 -19.15 6.28
N GLY A 370 4.67 -20.14 5.39
CA GLY A 370 5.80 -21.03 5.14
C GLY A 370 6.59 -20.68 3.88
N ARG A 371 7.32 -21.67 3.36
CA ARG A 371 8.18 -21.54 2.18
C ARG A 371 7.38 -21.34 0.90
N SER A 372 6.28 -22.08 0.74
CA SER A 372 5.43 -22.00 -0.44
C SER A 372 4.84 -20.60 -0.61
N GLU A 373 4.38 -19.97 0.46
CA GLU A 373 3.86 -18.59 0.42
C GLU A 373 4.95 -17.56 0.11
N ALA A 374 6.17 -17.76 0.64
CA ALA A 374 7.28 -16.86 0.35
C ALA A 374 7.73 -16.92 -1.11
N LEU A 375 7.76 -18.12 -1.71
CA LEU A 375 8.03 -18.28 -3.13
C LEU A 375 6.89 -17.71 -3.98
N ALA A 376 5.62 -17.92 -3.60
CA ALA A 376 4.48 -17.34 -4.29
C ALA A 376 4.49 -15.80 -4.28
N ASP A 377 4.95 -15.18 -3.18
CA ASP A 377 5.10 -13.72 -3.09
C ASP A 377 6.24 -13.20 -3.99
N ILE A 378 7.33 -13.95 -4.12
CA ILE A 378 8.41 -13.65 -5.10
C ILE A 378 7.88 -13.80 -6.54
N GLU A 379 7.15 -14.87 -6.83
CA GLU A 379 6.48 -15.10 -8.12
C GLU A 379 5.54 -13.94 -8.46
N TRP A 380 4.72 -13.49 -7.51
CA TRP A 380 3.83 -12.34 -7.68
C TRP A 380 4.60 -11.03 -7.98
N LEU A 381 5.72 -10.79 -7.29
CA LEU A 381 6.56 -9.63 -7.56
C LEU A 381 7.17 -9.68 -8.96
N MET A 382 7.62 -10.85 -9.41
CA MET A 382 8.12 -11.05 -10.78
C MET A 382 7.03 -10.85 -11.83
N GLU A 383 5.81 -11.33 -11.57
CA GLU A 383 4.68 -11.08 -12.45
C GLU A 383 4.40 -9.57 -12.59
N LYS A 384 4.40 -8.85 -11.48
CA LYS A 384 4.02 -7.43 -11.44
C LYS A 384 5.11 -6.48 -11.93
N HIS A 385 6.38 -6.77 -11.64
CA HIS A 385 7.50 -5.84 -11.84
C HIS A 385 8.61 -6.39 -12.74
N GLY A 386 8.61 -7.69 -13.05
CA GLY A 386 9.69 -8.38 -13.74
C GLY A 386 9.75 -8.24 -15.25
N ARG A 387 8.86 -7.44 -15.84
CA ARG A 387 8.71 -7.33 -17.29
C ARG A 387 9.99 -6.91 -18.02
N SER A 388 10.73 -5.97 -17.47
CA SER A 388 11.99 -5.48 -18.05
C SER A 388 13.21 -6.27 -17.56
N GLY A 389 13.09 -6.96 -16.43
CA GLY A 389 14.19 -7.72 -15.83
C GLY A 389 13.95 -8.09 -14.37
N VAL A 390 14.66 -9.10 -13.89
CA VAL A 390 14.65 -9.56 -12.51
C VAL A 390 16.05 -10.03 -12.13
N TRP A 391 16.66 -9.40 -11.12
CA TRP A 391 17.99 -9.77 -10.65
C TRP A 391 17.95 -10.29 -9.22
N LEU A 392 18.63 -11.40 -8.98
CA LEU A 392 18.86 -11.97 -7.65
C LEU A 392 20.31 -11.75 -7.24
N TRP A 393 20.47 -11.11 -6.10
CA TRP A 393 21.75 -10.92 -5.44
C TRP A 393 21.72 -11.66 -4.12
N ASP A 394 22.38 -12.81 -4.01
CA ASP A 394 22.35 -13.63 -2.79
C ASP A 394 23.63 -14.47 -2.68
N PRO A 395 24.39 -14.38 -1.57
CA PRO A 395 25.68 -15.05 -1.45
C PRO A 395 25.58 -16.59 -1.48
N TYR A 396 24.43 -17.16 -1.16
CA TYR A 396 24.16 -18.60 -1.18
C TYR A 396 23.28 -19.04 -2.36
N LEU A 397 23.09 -18.17 -3.36
CA LEU A 397 22.27 -18.46 -4.54
C LEU A 397 22.82 -19.66 -5.30
N ALA A 398 21.97 -20.65 -5.56
CA ALA A 398 22.28 -21.88 -6.27
C ALA A 398 21.35 -22.12 -7.47
N ALA A 399 21.67 -23.10 -8.31
CA ALA A 399 20.88 -23.46 -9.49
C ALA A 399 19.42 -23.81 -9.17
N ASN A 400 19.17 -24.54 -8.08
CA ASN A 400 17.81 -24.85 -7.62
C ASN A 400 17.01 -23.59 -7.26
N ASP A 401 17.67 -22.56 -6.73
CA ASP A 401 17.03 -21.29 -6.39
C ASP A 401 16.59 -20.56 -7.67
N LEU A 402 17.42 -20.57 -8.72
CA LEU A 402 17.08 -19.99 -10.02
C LEU A 402 15.91 -20.71 -10.69
N LEU A 403 15.90 -22.06 -10.64
CA LEU A 403 14.81 -22.88 -11.18
C LEU A 403 13.48 -22.68 -10.43
N SER A 404 13.55 -22.40 -9.12
CA SER A 404 12.38 -22.11 -8.28
C SER A 404 11.98 -20.63 -8.26
N THR A 405 12.72 -19.75 -8.96
CA THR A 405 12.43 -18.31 -9.04
C THR A 405 12.55 -17.78 -10.47
N LEU A 406 13.74 -17.37 -10.93
CA LEU A 406 13.92 -16.67 -12.21
C LEU A 406 13.38 -17.43 -13.44
N PHE A 407 13.44 -18.77 -13.44
CA PHE A 407 12.82 -19.58 -14.52
C PHE A 407 11.30 -19.41 -14.63
N LEU A 408 10.66 -18.99 -13.54
CA LEU A 408 9.21 -18.73 -13.45
C LEU A 408 8.83 -17.32 -13.91
N CYS A 409 9.79 -16.47 -14.32
CA CYS A 409 9.45 -15.16 -14.87
C CYS A 409 8.60 -15.33 -16.15
N PRO A 410 7.35 -14.82 -16.18
CA PRO A 410 6.42 -15.05 -17.27
C PRO A 410 6.68 -14.15 -18.49
N TRP A 411 7.59 -13.18 -18.36
CA TRP A 411 7.85 -12.17 -19.37
C TRP A 411 8.99 -12.62 -20.29
N PRO A 412 8.72 -12.87 -21.59
CA PRO A 412 9.76 -13.27 -22.53
C PRO A 412 10.76 -12.13 -22.75
N GLY A 413 12.06 -12.47 -22.77
CA GLY A 413 13.14 -11.51 -23.02
C GLY A 413 13.46 -10.55 -21.87
N ALA A 414 12.84 -10.73 -20.70
CA ALA A 414 13.24 -10.00 -19.49
C ALA A 414 14.72 -10.26 -19.16
N ASP A 415 15.48 -9.23 -18.77
CA ASP A 415 16.89 -9.37 -18.38
C ASP A 415 17.00 -10.02 -16.99
N LEU A 416 17.24 -11.33 -16.96
CA LEU A 416 17.35 -12.11 -15.73
C LEU A 416 18.82 -12.31 -15.33
N ARG A 417 19.15 -11.99 -14.08
CA ARG A 417 20.52 -12.11 -13.58
C ARG A 417 20.56 -12.77 -12.21
N GLY A 418 21.45 -13.73 -12.02
CA GLY A 418 21.76 -14.32 -10.72
C GLY A 418 23.20 -14.03 -10.34
N LEU A 419 23.43 -13.55 -9.12
CA LEU A 419 24.76 -13.32 -8.57
C LEU A 419 24.94 -14.05 -7.24
N SER A 420 25.92 -14.96 -7.21
CA SER A 420 26.29 -15.75 -6.03
C SER A 420 27.69 -15.41 -5.53
N ASP A 421 27.92 -15.63 -4.23
CA ASP A 421 29.25 -15.59 -3.61
C ASP A 421 29.89 -16.99 -3.54
N GLY A 422 29.23 -18.00 -4.12
CA GLY A 422 29.66 -19.40 -4.09
C GLY A 422 29.66 -19.99 -2.68
N LYS A 423 29.05 -19.30 -1.70
CA LYS A 423 28.93 -19.81 -0.34
C LYS A 423 27.93 -20.96 -0.34
N THR A 424 28.31 -22.07 0.28
CA THR A 424 27.43 -23.23 0.43
C THR A 424 26.97 -23.35 1.88
N PRO A 425 25.73 -23.82 2.13
CA PRO A 425 25.30 -24.19 3.47
C PRO A 425 26.31 -25.13 4.15
N LYS A 426 26.44 -25.04 5.48
CA LYS A 426 27.40 -25.85 6.22
C LYS A 426 27.10 -27.34 6.02
N VAL A 427 28.10 -28.09 5.55
CA VAL A 427 28.02 -29.55 5.47
C VAL A 427 27.86 -30.17 6.86
N CYS A 428 27.10 -31.24 6.94
CA CYS A 428 27.04 -32.09 8.12
C CYS A 428 28.45 -32.61 8.43
N LYS A 429 28.96 -32.33 9.63
CA LYS A 429 30.31 -32.80 10.05
C LYS A 429 30.43 -34.32 10.06
N HIS A 430 29.32 -35.04 10.20
CA HIS A 430 29.29 -36.49 10.36
C HIS A 430 29.40 -37.24 9.02
N CYS A 431 28.68 -36.81 7.97
CA CYS A 431 28.67 -37.51 6.69
C CYS A 431 28.96 -36.64 5.46
N GLY A 432 29.36 -35.38 5.67
CA GLY A 432 29.83 -34.48 4.61
C GLY A 432 28.74 -33.99 3.65
N LYS A 433 27.49 -34.43 3.83
CA LYS A 433 26.33 -34.01 3.03
C LYS A 433 25.91 -32.57 3.36
N ARG A 434 25.48 -31.81 2.37
CA ARG A 434 24.88 -30.49 2.60
C ARG A 434 23.37 -30.62 2.90
N PRO A 435 22.74 -29.70 3.67
CA PRO A 435 21.30 -29.70 3.92
C PRO A 435 20.44 -29.71 2.64
N ASP A 436 20.92 -29.06 1.59
CA ASP A 436 20.32 -29.00 0.25
C ASP A 436 20.45 -30.30 -0.56
N GLU A 437 21.27 -31.26 -0.12
CA GLU A 437 21.40 -32.59 -0.72
C GLU A 437 20.42 -33.62 -0.11
N SER A 438 19.82 -33.32 1.05
CA SER A 438 18.83 -34.22 1.68
C SER A 438 17.41 -33.77 1.37
N SER A 439 16.66 -34.63 0.67
CA SER A 439 15.25 -34.44 0.31
C SER A 439 14.27 -34.52 1.49
N SER A 440 14.71 -34.28 2.74
CA SER A 440 13.83 -34.31 3.91
C SER A 440 14.13 -33.15 4.87
N HIS A 441 13.07 -32.46 5.30
CA HIS A 441 13.09 -31.43 6.35
C HIS A 441 13.26 -32.00 7.78
N ALA A 442 13.56 -33.29 7.92
CA ALA A 442 13.88 -33.88 9.21
C ALA A 442 15.26 -33.40 9.68
N LEU A 443 15.48 -33.33 11.00
CA LEU A 443 16.84 -33.36 11.54
C LEU A 443 17.56 -34.50 10.83
N HIS A 444 18.62 -34.16 10.11
CA HIS A 444 19.40 -35.09 9.34
C HIS A 444 19.93 -36.23 10.23
N GLU A 445 19.23 -37.36 10.28
CA GLU A 445 19.65 -38.58 10.97
C GLU A 445 20.61 -39.36 10.06
N CYS A 446 21.91 -39.07 10.15
CA CYS A 446 22.91 -39.74 9.32
C CYS A 446 23.31 -41.10 9.93
N ILE A 447 22.84 -42.21 9.35
CA ILE A 447 23.15 -43.60 9.74
C ILE A 447 24.29 -44.22 8.89
N SER A 448 25.00 -43.46 8.05
CA SER A 448 26.00 -44.07 7.13
C SER A 448 27.35 -43.35 7.04
N THR A 449 28.40 -44.17 6.88
CA THR A 449 29.82 -43.84 6.78
C THR A 449 30.18 -43.02 5.54
N PRO A 450 31.24 -42.18 5.61
CA PRO A 450 31.56 -41.20 4.59
C PRO A 450 32.07 -41.86 3.30
N ARG A 451 31.25 -41.84 2.23
CA ARG A 451 31.72 -42.06 0.85
C ARG A 451 32.34 -40.76 0.34
N LYS A 452 33.66 -40.71 0.16
CA LYS A 452 34.34 -39.65 -0.61
C LYS A 452 34.04 -39.86 -2.10
N LEU A 453 32.89 -39.40 -2.57
CA LEU A 453 32.68 -39.16 -3.99
C LEU A 453 33.50 -37.92 -4.37
N GLY A 454 34.25 -37.97 -5.48
CA GLY A 454 34.93 -36.80 -6.02
C GLY A 454 33.89 -35.73 -6.35
N ARG A 455 33.85 -34.64 -5.57
CA ARG A 455 32.93 -33.53 -5.82
C ARG A 455 33.48 -32.67 -6.95
N LEU A 456 32.63 -32.40 -7.94
CA LEU A 456 32.93 -31.42 -8.98
C LEU A 456 33.17 -30.04 -8.34
N PRO A 457 33.97 -29.16 -8.97
CA PRO A 457 34.03 -27.76 -8.59
C PRO A 457 32.61 -27.17 -8.57
N TRP A 458 32.27 -26.37 -7.55
CA TRP A 458 30.91 -25.87 -7.33
C TRP A 458 30.29 -25.24 -8.59
N ARG A 459 31.05 -24.44 -9.36
CA ARG A 459 30.59 -23.86 -10.62
C ARG A 459 30.12 -24.90 -11.63
N LEU A 460 30.86 -26.00 -11.76
CA LEU A 460 30.55 -27.08 -12.70
C LEU A 460 29.31 -27.85 -12.23
N GLU A 461 29.19 -28.11 -10.93
CA GLU A 461 28.00 -28.69 -10.31
C GLU A 461 26.74 -27.85 -10.60
N GLN A 462 26.80 -26.53 -10.39
CA GLN A 462 25.67 -25.64 -10.67
C GLN A 462 25.31 -25.59 -12.17
N ARG A 463 26.33 -25.57 -13.04
CA ARG A 463 26.14 -25.57 -14.50
C ARG A 463 25.46 -26.84 -14.98
N GLU A 464 25.95 -28.01 -14.57
CA GLU A 464 25.38 -29.30 -14.96
C GLU A 464 23.92 -29.45 -14.50
N MET A 465 23.59 -28.91 -13.32
CA MET A 465 22.23 -28.89 -12.80
C MET A 465 21.29 -28.06 -13.68
N LEU A 466 21.72 -26.85 -14.08
CA LEU A 466 20.93 -26.01 -14.99
C LEU A 466 20.80 -26.67 -16.37
N GLU A 467 21.88 -27.22 -16.91
CA GLU A 467 21.83 -27.91 -18.21
C GLU A 467 20.87 -29.10 -18.23
N ARG A 468 20.80 -29.86 -17.13
CA ARG A 468 19.87 -30.98 -17.00
C ARG A 468 18.42 -30.52 -16.87
N SER A 469 18.17 -29.38 -16.23
CA SER A 469 16.83 -28.95 -15.86
C SER A 469 16.22 -27.87 -16.75
N LYS A 470 17.00 -27.20 -17.61
CA LYS A 470 16.59 -25.99 -18.36
C LYS A 470 15.41 -26.17 -19.33
N GLY A 471 15.15 -27.41 -19.75
CA GLY A 471 14.16 -27.75 -20.77
C GLY A 471 14.29 -26.92 -22.06
N ASN A 472 13.22 -26.30 -22.53
CA ASN A 472 13.17 -25.63 -23.84
C ASN A 472 13.71 -24.19 -23.87
N CYS A 473 13.98 -23.58 -22.71
CA CYS A 473 14.47 -22.20 -22.58
C CYS A 473 13.63 -21.11 -23.27
N GLN A 474 12.37 -21.38 -23.64
CA GLN A 474 11.57 -20.45 -24.44
C GLN A 474 11.43 -19.08 -23.75
N GLY A 475 11.82 -18.01 -24.45
CA GLY A 475 11.78 -16.63 -23.96
C GLY A 475 12.67 -16.33 -22.74
N LEU A 476 13.58 -17.24 -22.37
CA LEU A 476 14.47 -17.07 -21.22
C LEU A 476 15.70 -16.25 -21.63
N THR A 477 16.05 -15.24 -20.83
CA THR A 477 17.30 -14.48 -21.00
C THR A 477 17.95 -14.36 -19.64
N LEU A 478 18.62 -15.43 -19.22
CA LEU A 478 19.21 -15.58 -17.90
C LEU A 478 20.74 -15.71 -17.97
N GLU A 479 21.42 -14.92 -17.15
CA GLU A 479 22.86 -15.04 -16.89
C GLU A 479 23.12 -15.24 -15.39
N PHE A 480 23.93 -16.24 -15.05
CA PHE A 480 24.28 -16.59 -13.67
C PHE A 480 25.79 -16.52 -13.47
N ARG A 481 26.23 -15.69 -12.51
CA ARG A 481 27.64 -15.45 -12.21
C ARG A 481 27.96 -15.75 -10.76
N VAL A 482 29.24 -16.04 -10.51
CA VAL A 482 29.77 -16.24 -9.16
C VAL A 482 30.98 -15.37 -8.93
N ARG A 483 31.07 -14.83 -7.71
CA ARG A 483 32.28 -14.18 -7.23
C ARG A 483 33.29 -15.24 -6.78
N GLU A 484 34.49 -15.24 -7.38
CA GLU A 484 35.57 -16.16 -7.02
C GLU A 484 36.93 -15.45 -7.10
N GLY A 485 37.92 -15.90 -6.32
CA GLY A 485 39.32 -15.47 -6.51
C GLY A 485 39.60 -13.97 -6.34
N GLY A 486 39.08 -13.33 -5.29
CA GLY A 486 39.40 -11.95 -4.92
C GLY A 486 38.79 -10.86 -5.82
N ALA A 487 38.12 -11.21 -6.92
CA ALA A 487 37.43 -10.25 -7.76
C ALA A 487 36.13 -9.74 -7.12
N GLY A 488 35.80 -8.48 -7.42
CA GLY A 488 34.72 -7.77 -6.75
C GLY A 488 34.97 -7.61 -5.24
N TRP A 489 33.89 -7.47 -4.47
CA TRP A 489 33.94 -7.43 -3.01
C TRP A 489 33.01 -8.49 -2.41
N PRO A 490 33.33 -9.02 -1.21
CA PRO A 490 32.43 -9.92 -0.51
C PRO A 490 31.12 -9.19 -0.16
N PHE A 491 30.01 -9.92 -0.23
CA PHE A 491 28.70 -9.40 0.16
C PHE A 491 27.95 -10.40 1.02
N HIS A 492 27.05 -9.87 1.83
CA HIS A 492 26.13 -10.64 2.66
C HIS A 492 24.67 -10.33 2.34
N ASP A 493 24.41 -9.27 1.59
CA ASP A 493 23.06 -8.80 1.33
C ASP A 493 22.29 -9.74 0.41
N ARG A 494 20.97 -9.75 0.57
CA ARG A 494 20.05 -10.56 -0.24
C ARG A 494 18.97 -9.68 -0.82
N PHE A 495 19.00 -9.50 -2.14
CA PHE A 495 18.05 -8.63 -2.83
C PHE A 495 17.40 -9.33 -4.03
N LEU A 496 16.12 -9.03 -4.19
CA LEU A 496 15.37 -9.19 -5.43
C LEU A 496 15.21 -7.80 -6.06
N ILE A 497 15.75 -7.61 -7.26
CA ILE A 497 15.86 -6.30 -7.92
C ILE A 497 15.09 -6.33 -9.24
N PHE A 498 14.31 -5.28 -9.47
CA PHE A 498 13.60 -5.01 -10.72
C PHE A 498 14.21 -3.75 -11.33
N PRO A 499 15.10 -3.88 -12.34
CA PRO A 499 15.99 -2.80 -12.76
C PRO A 499 15.30 -1.67 -13.52
N ALA A 500 14.11 -1.90 -14.06
CA ALA A 500 13.37 -0.92 -14.87
C ALA A 500 11.85 -1.10 -14.71
N ALA A 501 11.38 -1.05 -13.46
CA ALA A 501 9.95 -1.02 -13.15
C ALA A 501 9.33 0.37 -13.45
N PRO A 502 8.00 0.50 -13.59
CA PRO A 502 7.36 1.80 -13.77
C PRO A 502 7.67 2.73 -12.59
N GLY A 503 8.49 3.77 -12.82
CA GLY A 503 8.94 4.71 -11.79
C GLY A 503 10.41 4.57 -11.34
N GLY A 504 11.21 3.69 -11.95
CA GLY A 504 12.63 3.49 -11.62
C GLY A 504 12.94 2.09 -11.08
N ALA A 505 14.19 1.83 -10.70
CA ALA A 505 14.54 0.53 -10.14
C ALA A 505 13.87 0.31 -8.78
N MET A 506 13.36 -0.90 -8.57
CA MET A 506 12.76 -1.30 -7.29
C MET A 506 13.52 -2.50 -6.74
N ALA A 507 13.75 -2.54 -5.43
CA ALA A 507 14.44 -3.65 -4.79
C ALA A 507 13.72 -4.09 -3.52
N TRP A 508 13.80 -5.38 -3.22
CA TRP A 508 13.31 -5.98 -2.00
C TRP A 508 14.46 -6.69 -1.28
N SER A 509 14.66 -6.34 -0.01
CA SER A 509 15.48 -7.13 0.90
C SER A 509 14.74 -8.40 1.26
N LEU A 510 15.41 -9.54 1.10
CA LEU A 510 14.83 -10.86 1.36
C LEU A 510 14.96 -11.29 2.83
N GLY A 511 15.82 -10.64 3.62
CA GLY A 511 16.09 -10.98 5.03
C GLY A 511 16.76 -12.35 5.26
N THR A 512 16.77 -13.24 4.27
CA THR A 512 17.43 -14.54 4.24
C THR A 512 17.77 -14.91 2.79
N SER A 513 18.52 -16.00 2.60
CA SER A 513 18.83 -16.52 1.26
C SER A 513 17.65 -17.30 0.66
N ILE A 514 17.52 -17.34 -0.67
CA ILE A 514 16.39 -17.99 -1.38
C ILE A 514 16.22 -19.46 -0.96
N ASN A 515 17.34 -20.17 -0.78
CA ASN A 515 17.34 -21.55 -0.31
C ASN A 515 16.73 -21.75 1.09
N SER A 516 16.62 -20.70 1.89
CA SER A 516 16.12 -20.70 3.27
C SER A 516 14.83 -19.87 3.43
N VAL A 517 14.34 -19.28 2.35
CA VAL A 517 13.13 -18.44 2.37
C VAL A 517 11.94 -19.26 2.86
N GLY A 518 11.21 -18.69 3.81
CA GLY A 518 10.04 -19.25 4.49
C GLY A 518 10.33 -20.48 5.36
N GLN A 519 11.58 -20.83 5.63
CA GLN A 519 11.93 -21.91 6.57
C GLN A 519 12.05 -21.44 8.02
N GLN A 520 12.55 -20.21 8.21
CA GLN A 520 12.66 -19.55 9.51
C GLN A 520 12.06 -18.15 9.45
N HIS A 521 11.96 -17.51 10.61
CA HIS A 521 11.49 -16.14 10.70
C HIS A 521 12.39 -15.21 9.89
N HIS A 522 11.81 -14.52 8.92
CA HIS A 522 12.48 -13.48 8.14
C HIS A 522 11.44 -12.53 7.53
N ILE A 523 11.93 -11.44 6.96
CA ILE A 523 11.11 -10.34 6.44
C ILE A 523 11.50 -10.10 4.99
N LEU A 524 10.50 -10.06 4.12
CA LEU A 524 10.61 -9.49 2.79
C LEU A 524 10.15 -8.04 2.85
N GLN A 525 11.03 -7.12 2.47
CA GLN A 525 10.77 -5.69 2.62
C GLN A 525 11.26 -4.92 1.39
N LYS A 526 10.39 -4.08 0.83
CA LYS A 526 10.75 -3.14 -0.22
C LYS A 526 11.72 -2.10 0.33
N VAL A 527 12.87 -1.95 -0.34
CA VAL A 527 13.87 -0.94 -0.03
C VAL A 527 13.34 0.43 -0.49
N PRO A 528 13.53 1.50 0.31
CA PRO A 528 13.08 2.84 -0.07
C PRO A 528 13.66 3.33 -1.41
N ASP A 529 14.94 3.04 -1.65
CA ASP A 529 15.66 3.40 -2.88
C ASP A 529 16.21 2.14 -3.55
N GLY A 530 15.52 1.67 -4.59
CA GLY A 530 15.96 0.52 -5.38
C GLY A 530 17.07 0.84 -6.38
N GLU A 531 17.29 2.12 -6.69
CA GLU A 531 18.28 2.59 -7.65
C GLU A 531 19.68 2.41 -7.08
N LEU A 532 19.88 2.77 -5.81
CA LEU A 532 21.13 2.52 -5.09
C LEU A 532 21.51 1.03 -5.07
N ILE A 533 20.52 0.15 -4.91
CA ILE A 533 20.75 -1.30 -4.93
C ILE A 533 21.08 -1.77 -6.35
N ARG A 534 20.43 -1.22 -7.38
CA ARG A 534 20.70 -1.52 -8.79
C ARG A 534 22.14 -1.15 -9.17
N GLU A 535 22.59 0.05 -8.82
CA GLU A 535 23.95 0.54 -9.10
C GLU A 535 24.99 -0.33 -8.39
N ALA A 536 24.83 -0.59 -7.09
CA ALA A 536 25.75 -1.46 -6.35
C ALA A 536 25.82 -2.88 -6.92
N PHE A 537 24.68 -3.42 -7.37
CA PHE A 537 24.65 -4.69 -8.08
C PHE A 537 25.41 -4.63 -9.40
N LEU A 538 25.21 -3.58 -10.20
CA LEU A 538 25.86 -3.43 -11.50
C LEU A 538 27.36 -3.24 -11.38
N ASP A 539 27.83 -2.46 -10.41
CA ASP A 539 29.27 -2.28 -10.19
C ASP A 539 29.94 -3.63 -9.93
N LEU A 540 29.35 -4.45 -9.05
CA LEU A 540 29.85 -5.79 -8.78
C LEU A 540 29.71 -6.72 -10.00
N TRP A 541 28.57 -6.67 -10.68
CA TRP A 541 28.29 -7.47 -11.86
C TRP A 541 29.31 -7.22 -12.98
N ASN A 542 29.64 -5.94 -13.22
CA ASN A 542 30.57 -5.51 -14.25
C ASN A 542 32.02 -5.93 -13.94
N LEU A 543 32.42 -5.91 -12.66
CA LEU A 543 33.72 -6.47 -12.24
C LEU A 543 33.84 -7.98 -12.48
N LEU A 544 32.70 -8.67 -12.61
CA LEU A 544 32.63 -10.11 -12.86
C LEU A 544 32.30 -10.42 -14.33
N ALA A 545 32.59 -9.51 -15.28
CA ALA A 545 32.32 -9.70 -16.70
C ALA A 545 33.18 -10.75 -17.40
N ASP A 546 34.32 -11.14 -16.81
CA ASP A 546 35.19 -12.19 -17.34
C ASP A 546 34.48 -13.57 -17.35
N SER A 547 34.66 -14.33 -18.42
CA SER A 547 34.03 -15.64 -18.63
C SER A 547 34.36 -16.65 -17.54
N LYS A 548 35.47 -16.48 -16.82
CA LYS A 548 35.80 -17.33 -15.66
C LYS A 548 34.79 -17.19 -14.50
N TYR A 549 34.06 -16.09 -14.40
CA TYR A 549 33.01 -15.88 -13.38
C TYR A 549 31.62 -16.34 -13.84
N LEU A 550 31.48 -16.73 -15.10
CA LEU A 550 30.22 -17.21 -15.68
C LEU A 550 29.93 -18.66 -15.24
N VAL A 551 28.87 -18.84 -14.48
CA VAL A 551 28.37 -20.16 -14.10
C VAL A 551 27.52 -20.74 -15.21
N TRP A 552 26.54 -19.97 -15.69
CA TRP A 552 25.61 -20.40 -16.73
C TRP A 552 25.02 -19.20 -17.46
N LYS A 553 24.72 -19.37 -18.75
CA LYS A 553 23.98 -18.39 -19.57
C LYS A 553 23.00 -19.18 -20.42
N THR A 554 21.83 -18.61 -20.67
CA THR A 554 20.86 -19.23 -21.58
C THR A 554 21.53 -19.48 -22.94
N PRO A 555 21.48 -20.71 -23.48
CA PRO A 555 22.13 -21.09 -24.72
C PRO A 555 21.66 -20.33 -25.96
#